data_AF-A0A3N5S4D0-F1
#
_entry.id   AF-A0A3N5S4D0-F1
#
_cell.length_a   1.000
_cell.length_b   1.000
_cell.length_c   1.000
_cell.angle_alpha   90.00
_cell.angle_beta   90.00
_cell.angle_gamma   90.00
#
_symmetry.space_group_name_H-M   'P 1'
#
loop_
_entity.id
_entity.type
_entity.pdbx_description
1 polymer ?
#
loop_
_entity_poly.entity_id
_entity_poly.type
_entity_poly.pdbx_seq_one_letter_code
_entity_poly.pdbx_strand_id
1 'polypeptide(L)'
;MEVSMNTKRFLNLFVLMAMLLTSLAFTSPAFAAPAQAGQCGTSVTVASGDTLRKIADRCGTTVSAIRRANPEVGNGNLIYPGQVLLLPGTILGSDGGYLIYIVARGDTVKGLAARFGSTVDSILASNPEIRNVNLIYEGQRLTIYAAGPGNPPPGNPPPAGGTYYAQRGDTLRKIAAKFGTTVNELIRLNPQITNPNIIYVGQAIAVPGTGSSTYTVQRGDTLRIIANKFGTTVDALLVLNPKIKNPNLIYVGQVITVR
;
A
#
# COMPACT_ATOMS: atom_id res chain seq x y z
N MET A 1 -29.17 35.45 -19.07
CA MET A 1 -27.71 35.31 -18.98
C MET A 1 -27.39 34.76 -17.60
N GLU A 2 -26.75 33.60 -17.56
CA GLU A 2 -26.15 32.94 -16.38
C GLU A 2 -25.21 33.91 -15.63
N VAL A 3 -24.89 33.73 -14.34
CA VAL A 3 -23.92 32.75 -13.83
C VAL A 3 -23.92 32.78 -12.28
N SER A 4 -23.99 31.59 -11.65
CA SER A 4 -23.27 31.14 -10.41
C SER A 4 -23.51 31.87 -9.07
N MET A 5 -23.49 31.27 -7.86
CA MET A 5 -23.09 29.98 -7.30
C MET A 5 -23.58 29.98 -5.83
N ASN A 6 -23.91 28.83 -5.23
CA ASN A 6 -23.15 28.25 -4.11
C ASN A 6 -24.03 27.26 -3.31
N THR A 7 -23.80 25.99 -3.61
CA THR A 7 -24.47 24.80 -3.08
C THR A 7 -23.76 24.33 -1.82
N LYS A 8 -24.19 24.77 -0.63
CA LYS A 8 -23.85 24.09 0.64
C LYS A 8 -24.98 24.20 1.66
N ARG A 9 -25.99 23.34 1.50
CA ARG A 9 -26.91 22.93 2.57
C ARG A 9 -27.04 21.42 2.50
N PHE A 10 -26.13 20.71 3.16
CA PHE A 10 -26.25 19.25 3.31
C PHE A 10 -27.31 18.98 4.37
N LEU A 11 -28.46 18.54 3.86
CA LEU A 11 -29.69 18.20 4.54
C LEU A 11 -29.57 16.81 5.18
N ASN A 12 -29.90 16.70 6.46
CA ASN A 12 -30.22 15.43 7.11
C ASN A 12 -31.48 14.84 6.47
N LEU A 13 -31.45 13.59 5.96
CA LEU A 13 -32.60 12.67 6.05
C LEU A 13 -32.26 11.21 5.66
N PHE A 14 -32.74 10.30 6.52
CA PHE A 14 -33.07 8.88 6.37
C PHE A 14 -32.82 8.17 5.02
N VAL A 15 -32.19 6.99 5.09
CA VAL A 15 -32.41 5.92 4.10
C VAL A 15 -32.68 4.61 4.82
N LEU A 16 -33.94 4.16 4.73
CA LEU A 16 -34.37 2.79 4.99
C LEU A 16 -35.21 2.40 3.75
N MET A 17 -34.67 1.57 2.87
CA MET A 17 -35.45 0.85 1.87
C MET A 17 -34.79 -0.48 1.52
N ALA A 18 -35.62 -1.52 1.60
CA ALA A 18 -35.30 -2.91 1.31
C ALA A 18 -35.00 -3.11 -0.19
N MET A 19 -33.97 -3.92 -0.49
CA MET A 19 -33.79 -4.52 -1.81
C MET A 19 -34.04 -6.03 -1.73
N LEU A 20 -35.02 -6.47 -2.51
CA LEU A 20 -35.28 -7.85 -2.87
C LEU A 20 -34.17 -8.29 -3.85
N LEU A 21 -33.22 -9.12 -3.42
CA LEU A 21 -32.21 -9.69 -4.32
C LEU A 21 -32.70 -11.03 -4.87
N THR A 22 -32.93 -11.08 -6.18
CA THR A 22 -32.94 -12.32 -6.95
C THR A 22 -31.52 -12.90 -6.95
N SER A 23 -31.37 -14.12 -6.43
CA SER A 23 -30.06 -14.76 -6.26
C SER A 23 -29.51 -15.30 -7.59
N LEU A 24 -28.54 -14.60 -8.18
CA LEU A 24 -27.52 -15.27 -8.97
C LEU A 24 -26.34 -15.60 -8.05
N ALA A 25 -26.07 -16.88 -7.87
CA ALA A 25 -24.93 -17.37 -7.10
C ALA A 25 -23.64 -17.14 -7.89
N PHE A 26 -22.96 -16.02 -7.64
CA PHE A 26 -21.54 -15.89 -7.95
C PHE A 26 -20.76 -16.53 -6.80
N THR A 27 -19.97 -17.56 -7.11
CA THR A 27 -18.98 -18.12 -6.18
C THR A 27 -17.81 -17.14 -6.06
N SER A 28 -18.01 -16.08 -5.28
CA SER A 28 -16.91 -15.22 -4.85
C SER A 28 -15.90 -16.05 -4.07
N PRO A 29 -14.58 -15.83 -4.23
CA PRO A 29 -13.61 -16.45 -3.34
C PRO A 29 -13.98 -16.05 -1.91
N ALA A 30 -14.17 -17.04 -1.05
CA ALA A 30 -14.49 -16.83 0.34
C ALA A 30 -13.31 -16.07 0.97
N PHE A 31 -13.45 -14.76 1.14
CA PHE A 31 -12.52 -13.96 1.91
C PHE A 31 -12.45 -14.55 3.32
N ALA A 32 -11.23 -14.75 3.83
CA ALA A 32 -11.02 -15.29 5.16
C ALA A 32 -11.85 -14.52 6.20
N ALA A 33 -12.50 -15.27 7.09
CA ALA A 33 -13.32 -14.74 8.18
C ALA A 33 -12.56 -13.61 8.92
N PRO A 34 -13.25 -12.56 9.38
CA PRO A 34 -12.61 -11.47 10.09
C PRO A 34 -11.71 -11.96 11.22
N ALA A 35 -10.52 -11.36 11.34
CA ALA A 35 -9.78 -11.38 12.59
C ALA A 35 -10.79 -11.02 13.69
N GLN A 36 -11.00 -11.95 14.63
CA GLN A 36 -12.17 -12.01 15.51
C GLN A 36 -12.68 -10.62 15.89
N ALA A 37 -13.76 -10.19 15.24
CA ALA A 37 -14.56 -9.11 15.79
C ALA A 37 -14.92 -9.56 17.20
N GLY A 38 -14.71 -8.72 18.21
CA GLY A 38 -15.12 -9.06 19.55
C GLY A 38 -16.63 -9.34 19.60
N GLN A 39 -17.16 -9.71 20.76
CA GLN A 39 -18.50 -10.31 20.91
C GLN A 39 -19.67 -9.54 20.26
N CYS A 40 -19.49 -8.26 19.91
CA CYS A 40 -20.50 -7.39 19.33
C CYS A 40 -20.50 -7.30 17.79
N GLY A 41 -19.63 -8.01 17.06
CA GLY A 41 -19.58 -7.91 15.60
C GLY A 41 -19.01 -6.56 15.11
N THR A 42 -19.55 -6.02 14.01
CA THR A 42 -19.02 -4.80 13.34
C THR A 42 -19.70 -3.50 13.80
N SER A 43 -20.82 -3.55 14.50
CA SER A 43 -21.46 -2.34 15.02
C SER A 43 -22.29 -2.64 16.26
N VAL A 44 -22.63 -1.59 17.00
CA VAL A 44 -23.46 -1.70 18.20
C VAL A 44 -24.41 -0.51 18.30
N THR A 45 -25.67 -0.78 18.63
CA THR A 45 -26.63 0.27 18.99
C THR A 45 -26.51 0.56 20.48
N VAL A 46 -26.26 1.81 20.83
CA VAL A 46 -26.10 2.28 22.21
C VAL A 46 -27.41 2.09 22.97
N ALA A 47 -27.36 1.35 24.08
CA ALA A 47 -28.50 1.16 24.97
C ALA A 47 -28.56 2.25 26.05
N SER A 48 -29.71 2.38 26.73
CA SER A 48 -29.80 3.23 27.91
C SER A 48 -28.81 2.77 28.99
N GLY A 49 -28.01 3.70 29.52
CA GLY A 49 -26.98 3.42 30.53
C GLY A 49 -25.66 2.84 29.99
N ASP A 50 -25.52 2.69 28.67
CA ASP A 50 -24.24 2.37 28.05
C ASP A 50 -23.25 3.54 28.19
N THR A 51 -21.97 3.19 28.28
CA THR A 51 -20.86 4.14 28.13
C THR A 51 -19.88 3.53 27.11
N LEU A 52 -19.04 4.35 26.49
CA LEU A 52 -18.00 3.83 25.60
C LEU A 52 -17.11 2.79 26.29
N ARG A 53 -16.85 2.94 27.60
CA ARG A 53 -16.09 1.95 28.39
C ARG A 53 -16.82 0.61 28.46
N LYS A 54 -18.08 0.60 28.91
CA LYS A 54 -18.89 -0.63 29.00
C LYS A 54 -19.01 -1.32 27.65
N ILE A 55 -19.21 -0.55 26.58
CA ILE A 55 -19.26 -1.08 25.22
C ILE A 55 -17.90 -1.67 24.83
N ALA A 56 -16.80 -0.95 25.05
CA ALA A 56 -15.46 -1.44 24.72
C ALA A 56 -15.15 -2.76 25.42
N ASP A 57 -15.43 -2.85 26.73
CA ASP A 57 -15.19 -4.05 27.54
C ASP A 57 -16.06 -5.22 27.05
N ARG A 58 -17.36 -4.98 26.83
CA ARG A 58 -18.31 -5.96 26.29
C ARG A 58 -17.89 -6.46 24.91
N CYS A 59 -17.42 -5.56 24.05
CA CYS A 59 -17.11 -5.84 22.66
C CYS A 59 -15.63 -6.20 22.44
N GLY A 60 -14.84 -6.40 23.50
CA GLY A 60 -13.44 -6.81 23.38
C GLY A 60 -12.54 -5.83 22.61
N THR A 61 -12.82 -4.54 22.70
CA THR A 61 -12.09 -3.45 22.02
C THR A 61 -11.69 -2.36 23.01
N THR A 62 -11.24 -1.19 22.54
CA THR A 62 -10.85 -0.06 23.38
C THR A 62 -11.71 1.16 23.11
N VAL A 63 -11.94 1.99 24.14
CA VAL A 63 -12.62 3.29 24.00
C VAL A 63 -11.97 4.14 22.90
N SER A 64 -10.64 4.13 22.83
CA SER A 64 -9.89 4.86 21.81
C SER A 64 -10.14 4.31 20.39
N ALA A 65 -10.29 3.00 20.24
CA ALA A 65 -10.62 2.39 18.95
C ALA A 65 -12.05 2.74 18.52
N ILE A 66 -13.03 2.65 19.43
CA ILE A 66 -14.40 3.07 19.14
C ILE A 66 -14.43 4.55 18.73
N ARG A 67 -13.72 5.44 19.44
CA ARG A 67 -13.66 6.86 19.07
C ARG A 67 -12.98 7.10 17.73
N ARG A 68 -11.91 6.37 17.39
CA ARG A 68 -11.26 6.48 16.07
C ARG A 68 -12.17 5.99 14.94
N ALA A 69 -12.95 4.95 15.18
CA ALA A 69 -13.93 4.43 14.24
C ALA A 69 -15.10 5.41 13.99
N ASN A 70 -15.46 6.17 15.04
CA ASN A 70 -16.59 7.10 15.11
C ASN A 70 -16.10 8.52 15.42
N PRO A 71 -15.39 9.18 14.48
CA PRO A 71 -14.78 10.50 14.72
C PRO A 71 -15.81 11.57 15.13
N GLU A 72 -17.07 11.41 14.76
CA GLU A 72 -18.20 12.27 15.14
C GLU A 72 -18.51 12.27 16.65
N VAL A 73 -18.14 11.22 17.38
CA VAL A 73 -18.29 11.15 18.85
C VAL A 73 -17.31 12.12 19.54
N GLY A 74 -16.22 12.50 18.87
CA GLY A 74 -15.24 13.44 19.39
C GLY A 74 -14.58 12.97 20.70
N ASN A 75 -13.90 13.89 21.40
CA ASN A 75 -13.14 13.57 22.60
C ASN A 75 -13.97 13.50 23.89
N GLY A 76 -15.25 13.88 23.84
CA GLY A 76 -16.12 13.97 25.02
C GLY A 76 -16.71 12.64 25.50
N ASN A 77 -16.51 11.55 24.76
CA ASN A 77 -17.10 10.22 25.01
C ASN A 77 -18.64 10.21 25.13
N LEU A 78 -19.30 11.27 24.66
CA LEU A 78 -20.73 11.44 24.76
C LEU A 78 -21.42 10.60 23.68
N ILE A 79 -22.31 9.73 24.12
CA ILE A 79 -23.10 8.85 23.26
C ILE A 79 -24.55 8.87 23.73
N TYR A 80 -25.48 8.62 22.82
CA TYR A 80 -26.91 8.68 23.09
C TYR A 80 -27.59 7.34 22.85
N PRO A 81 -28.59 6.94 23.66
CA PRO A 81 -29.38 5.75 23.37
C PRO A 81 -29.94 5.78 21.93
N GLY A 82 -29.84 4.65 21.23
CA GLY A 82 -30.22 4.51 19.82
C GLY A 82 -29.14 4.90 18.81
N GLN A 83 -28.05 5.55 19.24
CA GLN A 83 -26.91 5.82 18.36
C GLN A 83 -26.25 4.51 17.92
N VAL A 84 -25.92 4.37 16.64
CA VAL A 84 -25.15 3.23 16.13
C VAL A 84 -23.67 3.61 16.09
N LEU A 85 -22.83 2.81 16.75
CA LEU A 85 -21.37 2.95 16.73
C LEU A 85 -20.75 1.85 15.88
N LEU A 86 -19.85 2.25 14.99
CA LEU A 86 -19.01 1.35 14.22
C LEU A 86 -17.90 0.78 15.12
N LEU A 87 -17.63 -0.51 14.97
CA LEU A 87 -16.59 -1.19 15.73
C LEU A 87 -15.40 -1.56 14.84
N PRO A 88 -14.21 -1.80 15.44
CA PRO A 88 -13.09 -2.37 14.69
C PRO A 88 -13.47 -3.68 13.99
N GLY A 89 -12.95 -3.86 12.78
CA GLY A 89 -13.31 -4.97 11.88
C GLY A 89 -14.40 -4.62 10.86
N THR A 90 -15.01 -3.44 10.94
CA THR A 90 -16.05 -2.99 10.00
C THR A 90 -15.49 -2.73 8.61
N ILE A 91 -16.26 -3.11 7.58
CA ILE A 91 -16.04 -2.70 6.19
C ILE A 91 -17.13 -1.68 5.82
N LEU A 92 -16.71 -0.47 5.48
CA LEU A 92 -17.54 0.65 5.06
C LEU A 92 -17.51 0.74 3.54
N GLY A 93 -18.57 0.25 2.90
CA GLY A 93 -18.78 0.35 1.46
C GLY A 93 -17.77 -0.42 0.60
N SER A 94 -18.13 -0.63 -0.66
CA SER A 94 -17.23 -1.10 -1.70
C SER A 94 -17.56 -0.38 -2.99
N ASP A 95 -16.63 0.38 -3.54
CA ASP A 95 -16.82 1.10 -4.81
C ASP A 95 -15.55 1.00 -5.67
N GLY A 96 -15.71 0.65 -6.95
CA GLY A 96 -14.60 0.53 -7.89
C GLY A 96 -13.47 -0.41 -7.45
N GLY A 97 -13.74 -1.39 -6.59
CA GLY A 97 -12.74 -2.28 -5.99
C GLY A 97 -12.05 -1.74 -4.73
N TYR A 98 -12.39 -0.53 -4.27
CA TYR A 98 -11.96 0.01 -2.99
C TYR A 98 -12.96 -0.32 -1.89
N LEU A 99 -12.47 -0.60 -0.69
CA LEU A 99 -13.25 -0.70 0.54
C LEU A 99 -12.58 0.13 1.65
N ILE A 100 -13.36 0.66 2.58
CA ILE A 100 -12.80 1.32 3.77
C ILE A 100 -12.93 0.36 4.94
N TYR A 101 -11.82 -0.13 5.45
CA TYR A 101 -11.78 -1.07 6.57
C TYR A 101 -11.38 -0.36 7.86
N ILE A 102 -12.10 -0.63 8.96
CA ILE A 102 -11.74 -0.16 10.29
C ILE A 102 -10.81 -1.20 10.93
N VAL A 103 -9.55 -0.84 11.12
CA VAL A 103 -8.48 -1.71 11.65
C VAL A 103 -8.91 -2.35 12.96
N ALA A 104 -8.93 -3.68 13.02
CA ALA A 104 -9.20 -4.49 14.21
C ALA A 104 -7.94 -4.75 15.02
N ARG A 105 -8.14 -5.25 16.24
CA ARG A 105 -7.04 -5.63 17.12
C ARG A 105 -6.23 -6.76 16.50
N GLY A 106 -4.91 -6.58 16.42
CA GLY A 106 -3.99 -7.58 15.85
C GLY A 106 -3.84 -7.51 14.33
N ASP A 107 -4.54 -6.59 13.66
CA ASP A 107 -4.35 -6.39 12.24
C ASP A 107 -2.95 -5.87 11.92
N THR A 108 -2.44 -6.31 10.78
CA THR A 108 -1.23 -5.78 10.14
C THR A 108 -1.54 -5.48 8.69
N VAL A 109 -0.89 -4.49 8.08
CA VAL A 109 -1.10 -4.17 6.65
C VAL A 109 -0.90 -5.41 5.76
N LYS A 110 0.10 -6.24 6.08
CA LYS A 110 0.34 -7.51 5.38
C LYS A 110 -0.82 -8.50 5.54
N GLY A 111 -1.33 -8.67 6.76
CA GLY A 111 -2.46 -9.55 7.02
C GLY A 111 -3.72 -9.09 6.29
N LEU A 112 -3.97 -7.78 6.29
CA LEU A 112 -5.09 -7.17 5.56
C LEU A 112 -4.94 -7.31 4.05
N ALA A 113 -3.74 -7.11 3.51
CA ALA A 113 -3.47 -7.34 2.09
C ALA A 113 -3.81 -8.78 1.68
N ALA A 114 -3.31 -9.76 2.43
CA ALA A 114 -3.64 -11.17 2.18
C ALA A 114 -5.13 -11.46 2.33
N ARG A 115 -5.77 -10.91 3.38
CA ARG A 115 -7.18 -11.12 3.68
C ARG A 115 -8.11 -10.57 2.60
N PHE A 116 -7.79 -9.41 2.04
CA PHE A 116 -8.65 -8.72 1.06
C PHE A 116 -8.20 -8.91 -0.39
N GLY A 117 -7.25 -9.81 -0.67
CA GLY A 117 -6.73 -10.00 -2.03
C GLY A 117 -6.08 -8.73 -2.59
N SER A 118 -5.45 -7.94 -1.72
CA SER A 118 -4.73 -6.71 -2.05
C SER A 118 -3.21 -6.94 -1.93
N THR A 119 -2.42 -5.89 -2.15
CA THR A 119 -0.98 -5.89 -1.87
C THR A 119 -0.66 -4.85 -0.80
N VAL A 120 0.44 -5.05 -0.07
CA VAL A 120 0.91 -4.05 0.90
C VAL A 120 1.10 -2.70 0.22
N ASP A 121 1.68 -2.69 -0.99
CA ASP A 121 1.92 -1.49 -1.77
C ASP A 121 0.62 -0.79 -2.18
N SER A 122 -0.38 -1.56 -2.60
CA SER A 122 -1.70 -1.03 -2.96
C SER A 122 -2.40 -0.39 -1.76
N ILE A 123 -2.29 -1.00 -0.58
CA ILE A 123 -2.81 -0.41 0.66
C ILE A 123 -2.04 0.86 1.02
N LEU A 124 -0.71 0.85 1.00
CA LEU A 124 0.08 2.03 1.35
C LEU A 124 -0.15 3.19 0.36
N ALA A 125 -0.25 2.90 -0.94
CA ALA A 125 -0.58 3.90 -1.95
C ALA A 125 -1.96 4.53 -1.73
N SER A 126 -2.93 3.75 -1.22
CA SER A 126 -4.28 4.23 -0.90
C SER A 126 -4.37 4.96 0.44
N ASN A 127 -3.31 4.94 1.26
CA ASN A 127 -3.24 5.55 2.60
C ASN A 127 -1.90 6.27 2.80
N PRO A 128 -1.65 7.37 2.06
CA PRO A 128 -0.37 8.08 2.05
C PRO A 128 0.03 8.67 3.41
N GLU A 129 -0.90 8.77 4.36
CA GLU A 129 -0.64 9.18 5.74
C GLU A 129 0.13 8.12 6.55
N ILE A 130 0.16 6.86 6.11
CA ILE A 130 0.89 5.79 6.79
C ILE A 130 2.37 5.87 6.46
N ARG A 131 3.13 6.53 7.33
CA ARG A 131 4.59 6.67 7.21
C ARG A 131 5.36 5.43 7.68
N ASN A 132 4.74 4.59 8.49
CA ASN A 132 5.32 3.35 8.99
C ASN A 132 4.28 2.24 8.90
N VAL A 133 4.52 1.25 8.04
CA VAL A 133 3.62 0.11 7.81
C VAL A 133 3.25 -0.66 9.09
N ASN A 134 4.16 -0.65 10.07
CA ASN A 134 4.01 -1.42 11.29
C ASN A 134 3.17 -0.68 12.34
N LEU A 135 2.79 0.57 12.04
CA LEU A 135 2.03 1.45 12.92
C LEU A 135 0.67 1.77 12.28
N ILE A 136 -0.23 0.79 12.31
CA ILE A 136 -1.66 1.02 12.16
C ILE A 136 -2.33 0.87 13.53
N TYR A 137 -3.39 1.63 13.78
CA TYR A 137 -4.03 1.68 15.09
C TYR A 137 -5.43 1.05 15.03
N GLU A 138 -5.78 0.25 16.03
CA GLU A 138 -7.15 -0.27 16.17
C GLU A 138 -8.18 0.87 16.08
N GLY A 139 -9.23 0.74 15.27
CA GLY A 139 -10.21 1.79 15.00
C GLY A 139 -9.83 2.77 13.89
N GLN A 140 -8.60 2.72 13.36
CA GLN A 140 -8.18 3.52 12.20
C GLN A 140 -8.96 3.09 10.95
N ARG A 141 -9.41 4.05 10.15
CA ARG A 141 -9.98 3.77 8.82
C ARG A 141 -8.84 3.60 7.81
N LEU A 142 -8.89 2.54 7.04
CA LEU A 142 -7.89 2.16 6.04
C LEU A 142 -8.58 1.91 4.70
N THR A 143 -8.20 2.64 3.67
CA THR A 143 -8.67 2.42 2.30
C THR A 143 -7.91 1.25 1.68
N ILE A 144 -8.59 0.20 1.26
CA ILE A 144 -7.99 -1.01 0.71
C ILE A 144 -8.54 -1.21 -0.69
N TYR A 145 -7.64 -1.34 -1.66
CA TYR A 145 -8.01 -1.73 -3.02
C TYR A 145 -7.90 -3.26 -3.16
N ALA A 146 -9.03 -3.93 -3.34
CA ALA A 146 -9.19 -5.38 -3.33
C ALA A 146 -9.32 -5.97 -4.74
N ALA A 147 -8.48 -5.56 -5.70
CA ALA A 147 -8.61 -5.99 -7.10
C ALA A 147 -8.02 -7.36 -7.44
N GLY A 148 -7.71 -8.20 -6.44
CA GLY A 148 -7.09 -9.49 -6.63
C GLY A 148 -5.58 -9.41 -6.89
N PRO A 149 -4.87 -10.54 -6.75
CA PRO A 149 -3.42 -10.60 -6.94
C PRO A 149 -3.06 -10.26 -8.39
N GLY A 150 -2.38 -9.13 -8.60
CA GLY A 150 -1.78 -8.76 -9.89
C GLY A 150 -2.31 -7.48 -10.52
N ASN A 151 -3.41 -6.90 -10.03
CA ASN A 151 -3.88 -5.61 -10.52
C ASN A 151 -3.33 -4.47 -9.65
N PRO A 152 -2.41 -3.62 -10.15
CA PRO A 152 -2.02 -2.42 -9.44
C PRO A 152 -3.22 -1.47 -9.29
N PRO A 153 -3.21 -0.58 -8.28
CA PRO A 153 -4.19 0.49 -8.19
C PRO A 153 -4.27 1.26 -9.53
N PRO A 154 -5.46 1.72 -9.95
CA PRO A 154 -5.61 2.64 -11.07
C PRO A 154 -4.65 3.82 -10.92
N GLY A 155 -3.76 4.01 -11.91
CA GLY A 155 -2.80 5.12 -11.93
C GLY A 155 -1.32 4.74 -11.82
N ASN A 156 -0.97 3.48 -11.51
CA ASN A 156 0.41 3.01 -11.59
C ASN A 156 0.65 2.24 -12.92
N PRO A 157 1.49 2.74 -13.83
CA PRO A 157 1.91 1.98 -15.01
C PRO A 157 2.60 0.67 -14.58
N PRO A 158 2.40 -0.44 -15.30
CA PRO A 158 3.25 -1.61 -15.16
C PRO A 158 4.72 -1.18 -15.34
N PRO A 159 5.66 -1.74 -14.56
CA PRO A 159 7.05 -1.37 -14.72
C PRO A 159 7.54 -1.65 -16.13
N ALA A 160 8.30 -0.72 -16.72
CA ALA A 160 8.88 -0.87 -18.05
C ALA A 160 9.99 -1.97 -18.14
N GLY A 161 10.22 -2.71 -17.05
CA GLY A 161 11.15 -3.82 -16.93
C GLY A 161 10.50 -5.05 -16.31
N GLY A 162 11.29 -6.07 -15.97
CA GLY A 162 10.76 -7.27 -15.30
C GLY A 162 10.21 -6.95 -13.90
N THR A 163 9.39 -7.86 -13.35
CA THR A 163 8.92 -7.77 -11.96
C THR A 163 9.58 -8.85 -11.12
N TYR A 164 10.18 -8.46 -10.01
CA TYR A 164 10.74 -9.36 -9.01
C TYR A 164 9.90 -9.36 -7.75
N TYR A 165 9.46 -10.53 -7.27
CA TYR A 165 8.76 -10.65 -6.00
C TYR A 165 9.78 -10.87 -4.88
N ALA A 166 9.90 -9.89 -3.99
CA ALA A 166 10.87 -9.92 -2.89
C ALA A 166 10.70 -11.17 -2.02
N GLN A 167 11.81 -11.81 -1.67
CA GLN A 167 11.84 -13.04 -0.90
C GLN A 167 12.23 -12.77 0.56
N ARG A 168 12.09 -13.79 1.42
CA ARG A 168 12.52 -13.69 2.83
C ARG A 168 14.02 -13.36 2.89
N GLY A 169 14.34 -12.26 3.56
CA GLY A 169 15.73 -11.82 3.75
C GLY A 169 16.29 -10.96 2.61
N ASP A 170 15.48 -10.61 1.62
CA ASP A 170 15.85 -9.63 0.60
C ASP A 170 15.95 -8.21 1.17
N THR A 171 16.82 -7.42 0.56
CA THR A 171 16.89 -5.97 0.70
C THR A 171 17.01 -5.37 -0.70
N LEU A 172 16.66 -4.09 -0.89
CA LEU A 172 16.86 -3.44 -2.18
C LEU A 172 18.32 -3.53 -2.65
N ARG A 173 19.30 -3.55 -1.73
CA ARG A 173 20.71 -3.75 -2.07
C ARG A 173 20.99 -5.13 -2.67
N LYS A 174 20.44 -6.20 -2.07
CA LYS A 174 20.59 -7.58 -2.59
C LYS A 174 19.89 -7.75 -3.92
N ILE A 175 18.70 -7.17 -4.07
CA ILE A 175 17.93 -7.20 -5.31
C ILE A 175 18.70 -6.42 -6.40
N ALA A 176 19.18 -5.22 -6.09
CA ALA A 176 19.97 -4.43 -7.02
C ALA A 176 21.19 -5.20 -7.53
N ALA A 177 21.95 -5.83 -6.62
CA ALA A 177 23.07 -6.69 -6.99
C ALA A 177 22.66 -7.88 -7.88
N LYS A 178 21.55 -8.56 -7.54
CA LYS A 178 21.02 -9.69 -8.31
C LYS A 178 20.65 -9.32 -9.75
N PHE A 179 20.15 -8.10 -9.95
CA PHE A 179 19.72 -7.59 -11.25
C PHE A 179 20.72 -6.65 -11.91
N GLY A 180 21.98 -6.59 -11.42
CA GLY A 180 23.03 -5.77 -12.02
C GLY A 180 22.72 -4.27 -12.03
N THR A 181 21.93 -3.78 -11.08
CA THR A 181 21.45 -2.39 -11.00
C THR A 181 21.81 -1.74 -9.67
N THR A 182 21.33 -0.51 -9.42
CA THR A 182 21.53 0.20 -8.16
C THR A 182 20.24 0.32 -7.35
N VAL A 183 20.39 0.52 -6.04
CA VAL A 183 19.26 0.83 -5.15
C VAL A 183 18.55 2.09 -5.64
N ASN A 184 19.28 3.12 -6.08
CA ASN A 184 18.71 4.35 -6.61
C ASN A 184 17.88 4.10 -7.87
N GLU A 185 18.35 3.25 -8.78
CA GLU A 185 17.60 2.87 -9.97
C GLU A 185 16.34 2.07 -9.61
N LEU A 186 16.43 1.15 -8.64
CA LEU A 186 15.26 0.45 -8.12
C LEU A 186 14.25 1.43 -7.51
N ILE A 187 14.68 2.38 -6.69
CA ILE A 187 13.78 3.40 -6.12
C ILE A 187 13.14 4.23 -7.24
N ARG A 188 13.91 4.61 -8.27
CA ARG A 188 13.40 5.38 -9.40
C ARG A 188 12.33 4.61 -10.19
N LEU A 189 12.51 3.30 -10.34
CA LEU A 189 11.53 2.41 -10.98
C LEU A 189 10.34 2.08 -10.07
N ASN A 190 10.49 2.25 -8.76
CA ASN A 190 9.48 1.94 -7.76
C ASN A 190 9.17 3.18 -6.91
N PRO A 191 8.58 4.25 -7.48
CA PRO A 191 8.27 5.48 -6.75
C PRO A 191 7.31 5.26 -5.56
N GLN A 192 6.62 4.13 -5.52
CA GLN A 192 5.80 3.71 -4.39
C GLN A 192 6.62 3.30 -3.14
N ILE A 193 7.91 2.98 -3.26
CA ILE A 193 8.77 2.63 -2.12
C ILE A 193 9.23 3.92 -1.43
N THR A 194 8.47 4.33 -0.41
CA THR A 194 8.75 5.54 0.38
C THR A 194 9.91 5.35 1.36
N ASN A 195 10.14 4.12 1.84
CA ASN A 195 11.28 3.77 2.69
C ASN A 195 12.13 2.65 2.05
N PRO A 196 13.27 2.97 1.42
CA PRO A 196 14.13 2.00 0.73
C PRO A 196 14.72 0.90 1.63
N ASN A 197 14.74 1.10 2.95
CA ASN A 197 15.27 0.13 3.90
C ASN A 197 14.25 -0.95 4.28
N ILE A 198 12.99 -0.79 3.87
CA ILE A 198 11.90 -1.71 4.22
C ILE A 198 11.25 -2.20 2.93
N ILE A 199 11.46 -3.47 2.63
CA ILE A 199 10.71 -4.20 1.60
C ILE A 199 10.09 -5.44 2.22
N TYR A 200 8.96 -5.88 1.69
CA TYR A 200 8.20 -7.01 2.24
C TYR A 200 8.34 -8.25 1.38
N VAL A 201 8.30 -9.42 2.01
CA VAL A 201 8.20 -10.69 1.27
C VAL A 201 6.91 -10.68 0.43
N GLY A 202 7.04 -10.99 -0.85
CA GLY A 202 5.98 -10.95 -1.85
C GLY A 202 5.77 -9.58 -2.50
N GLN A 203 6.49 -8.54 -2.06
CA GLN A 203 6.40 -7.22 -2.67
C GLN A 203 6.89 -7.27 -4.12
N ALA A 204 6.09 -6.75 -5.04
CA ALA A 204 6.46 -6.63 -6.44
C ALA A 204 7.42 -5.45 -6.61
N ILE A 205 8.66 -5.74 -6.95
CA ILE A 205 9.71 -4.76 -7.20
C ILE A 205 9.93 -4.71 -8.71
N ALA A 206 9.64 -3.56 -9.31
CA ALA A 206 10.10 -3.23 -10.64
C ALA A 206 11.62 -3.33 -10.70
N VAL A 207 12.13 -4.16 -11.60
CA VAL A 207 13.56 -4.27 -11.86
C VAL A 207 13.82 -3.87 -13.31
N PRO A 208 15.01 -3.31 -13.63
CA PRO A 208 15.38 -3.07 -15.02
C PRO A 208 15.27 -4.37 -15.82
N GLY A 209 14.83 -4.28 -17.07
CA GLY A 209 14.81 -5.43 -17.96
C GLY A 209 16.23 -6.03 -18.12
N THR A 210 16.33 -7.34 -18.29
CA THR A 210 17.59 -8.09 -18.50
C THR A 210 18.23 -7.84 -19.87
N GLY A 211 17.85 -6.75 -20.55
CA GLY A 211 18.44 -6.36 -21.81
C GLY A 211 19.82 -5.78 -21.56
N SER A 212 20.85 -6.58 -21.86
CA SER A 212 22.22 -6.10 -21.78
C SER A 212 22.36 -4.86 -22.66
N SER A 213 22.53 -3.71 -22.03
CA SER A 213 22.65 -2.44 -22.72
C SER A 213 24.12 -2.08 -22.77
N THR A 214 24.65 -1.91 -23.97
CA THR A 214 26.04 -1.50 -24.16
C THR A 214 26.16 -0.02 -24.44
N TYR A 215 27.27 0.57 -24.04
CA TYR A 215 27.64 1.95 -24.33
C TYR A 215 29.02 1.99 -24.98
N THR A 216 29.11 2.75 -26.08
CA THR A 216 30.40 3.05 -26.72
C THR A 216 30.97 4.30 -26.09
N VAL A 217 32.11 4.17 -25.42
CA VAL A 217 32.82 5.27 -24.74
C VAL A 217 33.12 6.40 -25.74
N GLN A 218 32.73 7.61 -25.39
CA GLN A 218 32.93 8.82 -26.18
C GLN A 218 34.13 9.62 -25.68
N ARG A 219 34.60 10.57 -26.50
CA ARG A 219 35.69 11.47 -26.12
C ARG A 219 35.29 12.27 -24.87
N GLY A 220 36.12 12.20 -23.83
CA GLY A 220 35.90 12.91 -22.56
C GLY A 220 35.12 12.10 -21.51
N ASP A 221 34.68 10.88 -21.83
CA ASP A 221 34.04 10.03 -20.85
C ASP A 221 35.01 9.53 -19.76
N THR A 222 34.45 9.36 -18.57
CA THR A 222 35.04 8.57 -17.48
C THR A 222 34.01 7.56 -17.02
N LEU A 223 34.42 6.46 -16.37
CA LEU A 223 33.45 5.51 -15.79
C LEU A 223 32.48 6.20 -14.83
N ARG A 224 32.90 7.26 -14.13
CA ARG A 224 32.04 8.08 -13.28
C ARG A 224 30.96 8.83 -14.07
N ILE A 225 31.32 9.49 -15.16
CA ILE A 225 30.36 10.21 -16.02
C ILE A 225 29.36 9.23 -16.63
N ILE A 226 29.85 8.09 -17.11
CA ILE A 226 29.01 7.04 -17.69
C ILE A 226 28.08 6.46 -16.61
N ALA A 227 28.61 6.15 -15.43
CA ALA A 227 27.82 5.64 -14.32
C ALA A 227 26.65 6.59 -13.98
N ASN A 228 26.94 7.88 -13.84
CA ASN A 228 25.92 8.89 -13.59
C ASN A 228 24.88 8.97 -14.73
N LYS A 229 25.33 8.96 -15.98
CA LYS A 229 24.46 8.97 -17.17
C LYS A 229 23.47 7.81 -17.18
N PHE A 230 23.90 6.64 -16.71
CA PHE A 230 23.08 5.44 -16.66
C PHE A 230 22.51 5.14 -15.26
N GLY A 231 22.56 6.08 -14.31
CA GLY A 231 22.02 5.87 -12.96
C GLY A 231 22.64 4.67 -12.22
N THR A 232 23.89 4.34 -12.56
CA THR A 232 24.64 3.22 -11.97
C THR A 232 25.86 3.73 -11.17
N THR A 233 26.68 2.83 -10.65
CA THR A 233 27.94 3.17 -9.95
C THR A 233 29.15 2.68 -10.72
N VAL A 234 30.32 3.25 -10.47
CA VAL A 234 31.58 2.77 -11.05
C VAL A 234 31.82 1.31 -10.67
N ASP A 235 31.57 0.94 -9.42
CA ASP A 235 31.72 -0.45 -8.96
C ASP A 235 30.81 -1.41 -9.72
N ALA A 236 29.54 -1.04 -9.93
CA ALA A 236 28.61 -1.84 -10.72
C ALA A 236 29.07 -1.96 -12.19
N LEU A 237 29.59 -0.88 -12.79
CA LEU A 237 30.17 -0.95 -14.14
C LEU A 237 31.38 -1.89 -14.21
N LEU A 238 32.24 -1.91 -13.19
CA LEU A 238 33.41 -2.80 -13.16
C LEU A 238 33.01 -4.27 -13.00
N VAL A 239 31.98 -4.55 -12.20
CA VAL A 239 31.40 -5.90 -12.07
C VAL A 239 30.88 -6.40 -13.42
N LEU A 240 30.17 -5.54 -14.18
CA LEU A 240 29.67 -5.87 -15.52
C LEU A 240 30.80 -5.97 -16.57
N ASN A 241 31.94 -5.35 -16.32
CA ASN A 241 33.07 -5.28 -17.25
C ASN A 241 34.37 -5.78 -16.60
N PRO A 242 34.48 -7.07 -16.25
CA PRO A 242 35.64 -7.63 -15.53
C PRO A 242 36.96 -7.54 -16.31
N LYS A 243 36.87 -7.21 -17.61
CA LYS A 243 37.99 -6.91 -18.51
C LYS A 243 38.65 -5.55 -18.21
N ILE A 244 37.95 -4.61 -17.58
CA ILE A 244 38.50 -3.30 -17.19
C ILE A 244 39.27 -3.46 -15.88
N LYS A 245 40.59 -3.56 -15.97
CA LYS A 245 41.46 -3.73 -14.79
C LYS A 245 41.76 -2.41 -14.08
N ASN A 246 41.87 -1.32 -14.83
CA ASN A 246 42.07 0.02 -14.28
C ASN A 246 40.82 0.89 -14.54
N PRO A 247 40.05 1.27 -13.51
CA PRO A 247 38.84 2.06 -13.66
C PRO A 247 39.06 3.46 -14.27
N ASN A 248 40.27 3.98 -14.17
CA ASN A 248 40.64 5.28 -14.72
C ASN A 248 41.08 5.21 -16.19
N LEU A 249 41.11 4.01 -16.79
CA LEU A 249 41.58 3.79 -18.15
C LEU A 249 40.49 3.12 -19.00
N ILE A 250 39.73 3.95 -19.71
CA ILE A 250 38.80 3.54 -20.76
C ILE A 250 39.16 4.28 -22.05
N TYR A 251 38.91 3.65 -23.20
CA TYR A 251 39.30 4.21 -24.50
C TYR A 251 38.07 4.65 -25.29
N VAL A 252 38.19 5.75 -26.04
CA VAL A 252 37.16 6.16 -26.99
C VAL A 252 36.90 5.04 -27.99
N GLY A 253 35.62 4.73 -28.25
CA GLY A 253 35.20 3.60 -29.08
C GLY A 253 35.11 2.27 -28.34
N GLN A 254 35.58 2.18 -27.10
CA GLN A 254 35.43 0.97 -26.28
C GLN A 254 33.96 0.71 -25.97
N VAL A 255 33.49 -0.50 -26.26
CA VAL A 255 32.13 -0.93 -25.89
C VAL A 255 32.15 -1.57 -24.50
N ILE A 256 31.38 -0.99 -23.59
CA ILE A 256 31.21 -1.47 -22.21
C ILE A 256 29.73 -1.80 -21.94
N THR A 257 29.48 -2.80 -21.11
CA THR A 257 28.14 -3.14 -20.65
C THR A 257 27.74 -2.19 -19.53
N VAL A 258 26.58 -1.53 -19.63
CA VAL A 258 26.11 -0.55 -18.65
C VAL A 258 24.87 -0.99 -17.89
N ARG A 259 24.13 -1.99 -18.40
CA ARG A 259 23.04 -2.72 -17.75
C ARG A 259 22.97 -4.13 -18.32
#